data_AF-A0A166MBS1-F1
#
_entry.id   AF-A0A166MBS1-F1
#
_cell.length_a   1.000
_cell.length_b   1.000
_cell.length_c   1.000
_cell.angle_alpha   90.00
_cell.angle_beta   90.00
_cell.angle_gamma   90.00
#
_symmetry.space_group_name_H-M   'P 1'
#
loop_
_entity.id
_entity.type
_entity.pdbx_description
1 polymer ?
#
loop_
_entity_poly.entity_id
_entity_poly.type
_entity_poly.pdbx_seq_one_letter_code
_entity_poly.pdbx_strand_id
1 'polypeptide(L)'
;MYRALAVYPHLVREDTVDCTSCAFLRNKPITVSIDTKKSEGLEEPILQIGVWHAAHWAYLDRISKMRNTDLDGLGFLPGLNMGGADWYSVASTRQGHKTTLWNQQLIGSKESLIGAYKVVRAIQYLAWWSNSFY
;
A
#
# COMPACT_ATOMS: atom_id res chain seq x y z
N MET A 1 8.89 21.17 -4.71
CA MET A 1 7.71 21.61 -5.48
C MET A 1 7.58 20.69 -6.69
N TYR A 2 6.90 19.54 -6.54
CA TYR A 2 6.86 18.50 -7.56
C TYR A 2 5.78 18.79 -8.60
N ARG A 3 6.20 19.14 -9.83
CA ARG A 3 5.39 19.16 -11.04
C ARG A 3 5.31 17.72 -11.59
N ALA A 4 4.20 17.03 -11.37
CA ALA A 4 3.92 15.73 -11.99
C ALA A 4 2.49 15.58 -12.54
N LEU A 5 1.70 16.65 -12.58
CA LEU A 5 0.28 16.59 -13.01
C LEU A 5 0.01 17.13 -14.43
N ALA A 6 1.05 17.39 -15.23
CA ALA A 6 0.89 18.11 -16.50
C ALA A 6 1.05 17.23 -17.76
N VAL A 7 0.50 16.00 -17.79
CA VAL A 7 0.59 15.17 -19.01
C VAL A 7 -0.75 14.71 -19.61
N TYR A 8 -1.86 14.53 -18.86
CA TYR A 8 -3.13 14.09 -19.50
C TYR A 8 -4.39 14.63 -18.81
N PRO A 9 -4.92 15.79 -19.22
CA PRO A 9 -6.06 16.44 -18.55
C PRO A 9 -7.42 15.70 -18.72
N HIS A 10 -7.51 14.70 -19.60
CA HIS A 10 -8.74 13.93 -19.84
C HIS A 10 -8.80 12.59 -19.06
N LEU A 11 -7.74 12.22 -18.33
CA LEU A 11 -7.68 10.95 -17.60
C LEU A 11 -7.92 11.09 -16.09
N VAL A 12 -7.84 12.30 -15.54
CA VAL A 12 -8.18 12.55 -14.14
C VAL A 12 -9.69 12.72 -14.02
N ARG A 13 -10.41 11.58 -13.97
CA ARG A 13 -11.77 11.55 -13.42
C ARG A 13 -11.67 11.40 -11.91
N GLU A 14 -12.43 12.20 -11.18
CA GLU A 14 -12.52 12.28 -9.70
C GLU A 14 -12.93 10.96 -9.01
N ASP A 15 -13.15 9.89 -9.78
CA ASP A 15 -13.60 8.58 -9.33
C ASP A 15 -12.51 7.49 -9.40
N THR A 16 -11.26 7.83 -9.71
CA THR A 16 -10.16 6.85 -9.84
C THR A 16 -9.08 7.06 -8.77
N VAL A 17 -8.68 5.98 -8.11
CA VAL A 17 -7.64 5.95 -7.06
C VAL A 17 -6.40 5.13 -7.45
N ASP A 18 -6.45 4.44 -8.58
CA ASP A 18 -5.24 3.93 -9.21
C ASP A 18 -4.58 5.09 -9.98
N CYS A 19 -3.32 5.41 -9.66
CA CYS A 19 -2.54 6.40 -10.39
C CYS A 19 -2.12 5.93 -11.79
N THR A 20 -2.46 4.69 -12.16
CA THR A 20 -2.24 4.11 -13.48
C THR A 20 -3.32 4.57 -14.47
N SER A 21 -2.90 4.88 -15.71
CA SER A 21 -3.81 5.13 -16.84
C SER A 21 -4.54 3.89 -17.35
N CYS A 22 -4.34 2.73 -16.71
CA CYS A 22 -4.89 1.45 -17.12
C CYS A 22 -6.38 1.36 -16.79
N ALA A 23 -7.22 1.37 -17.83
CA ALA A 23 -8.67 1.32 -17.68
C ALA A 23 -9.15 0.07 -16.92
N PHE A 24 -8.45 -1.06 -17.03
CA PHE A 24 -8.81 -2.33 -16.37
C PHE A 24 -8.60 -2.32 -14.85
N LEU A 25 -7.75 -1.43 -14.34
CA LEU A 25 -7.43 -1.32 -12.92
C LEU A 25 -8.15 -0.13 -12.24
N ARG A 26 -8.80 0.73 -13.02
CA ARG A 26 -9.51 1.94 -12.56
C ARG A 26 -10.45 1.72 -11.37
N ASN A 27 -11.15 0.59 -11.35
CA ASN A 27 -12.14 0.24 -10.32
C ASN A 27 -11.63 -0.83 -9.34
N LYS A 28 -10.35 -1.18 -9.40
CA LYS A 28 -9.72 -2.16 -8.51
C LYS A 28 -8.85 -1.41 -7.51
N PRO A 29 -9.24 -1.34 -6.24
CA PRO A 29 -8.45 -0.62 -5.26
C PRO A 29 -7.11 -1.35 -5.04
N ILE A 30 -6.08 -0.57 -4.73
CA ILE A 30 -4.70 -1.08 -4.59
C ILE A 30 -4.62 -1.95 -3.34
N THR A 31 -4.30 -3.23 -3.48
CA THR A 31 -4.33 -4.17 -2.35
C THR A 31 -3.08 -4.08 -1.45
N VAL A 32 -1.92 -3.72 -2.01
CA VAL A 32 -0.61 -3.70 -1.34
C VAL A 32 0.17 -2.47 -1.81
N SER A 33 0.73 -1.70 -0.88
CA SER A 33 1.66 -0.60 -1.20
C SER A 33 3.11 -1.05 -1.08
N ILE A 34 3.97 -0.72 -2.04
CA ILE A 34 5.41 -1.01 -1.97
C ILE A 34 6.16 0.29 -2.21
N ASP A 35 6.97 0.74 -1.24
CA ASP A 35 7.89 1.85 -1.41
C ASP A 35 9.33 1.35 -1.46
N THR A 36 10.09 1.87 -2.43
CA THR A 36 11.48 1.50 -2.65
C THR A 36 12.30 2.78 -2.79
N LYS A 37 13.19 3.03 -1.83
CA LYS A 37 14.14 4.16 -1.92
C LYS A 37 15.56 3.67 -2.07
N LYS A 38 16.36 4.49 -2.77
CA LYS A 38 17.80 4.27 -2.92
C LYS A 38 18.60 4.65 -1.67
N SER A 39 18.03 5.44 -0.76
CA SER A 39 18.69 5.85 0.49
C SER A 39 18.37 4.90 1.65
N GLU A 40 19.25 4.90 2.66
CA GLU A 40 19.20 3.96 3.79
C GLU A 40 18.24 4.38 4.92
N GLY A 41 17.60 5.56 4.81
CA GLY A 41 16.72 6.09 5.86
C GLY A 41 15.33 5.47 5.86
N LEU A 42 14.89 4.96 7.02
CA LEU A 42 13.57 4.32 7.20
C LEU A 42 12.43 5.30 7.55
N GLU A 43 12.73 6.50 8.05
CA GLU A 43 11.69 7.44 8.50
C GLU A 43 10.83 8.00 7.36
N GLU A 44 11.44 8.40 6.25
CA GLU A 44 10.67 8.95 5.13
C GLU A 44 9.76 7.90 4.44
N PRO A 45 10.21 6.66 4.15
CA PRO A 45 9.33 5.60 3.64
C PRO A 45 8.15 5.30 4.57
N ILE A 46 8.37 5.27 5.88
CA ILE A 46 7.30 5.03 6.87
C ILE A 46 6.24 6.14 6.79
N LEU A 47 6.67 7.41 6.74
CA LEU A 47 5.75 8.54 6.63
C LEU A 47 4.96 8.49 5.31
N GLN A 48 5.61 8.15 4.19
CA GLN A 48 4.97 8.06 2.88
C GLN A 48 3.92 6.94 2.82
N ILE A 49 4.27 5.73 3.25
CA ILE A 49 3.29 4.64 3.36
C ILE A 49 2.16 5.01 4.32
N GLY A 50 2.46 5.69 5.43
CA GLY A 50 1.44 6.18 6.36
C GLY A 50 0.42 7.09 5.69
N VAL A 51 0.89 8.05 4.89
CA VAL A 51 0.02 8.94 4.10
C VAL A 51 -0.80 8.16 3.07
N TRP A 52 -0.19 7.21 2.35
CA TRP A 52 -0.90 6.38 1.38
C TRP A 52 -1.97 5.50 2.04
N HIS A 53 -1.65 4.86 3.16
CA HIS A 53 -2.59 4.05 3.92
C HIS A 53 -3.75 4.88 4.48
N ALA A 54 -3.49 6.09 5.00
CA ALA A 54 -4.54 6.98 5.47
C ALA A 54 -5.50 7.39 4.33
N ALA A 55 -4.95 7.77 3.17
CA ALA A 55 -5.74 8.11 1.99
C ALA A 55 -6.55 6.90 1.49
N HIS A 56 -5.94 5.71 1.49
CA HIS A 56 -6.58 4.48 1.05
C HIS A 56 -7.75 4.09 1.99
N TRP A 57 -7.55 4.14 3.30
CA TRP A 57 -8.64 3.96 4.26
C TRP A 57 -9.79 4.94 4.04
N ALA A 58 -9.51 6.23 3.86
CA ALA A 58 -10.54 7.24 3.60
C ALA A 58 -11.34 6.93 2.33
N TYR A 59 -10.68 6.44 1.29
CA TYR A 59 -11.34 6.00 0.06
C TYR A 59 -12.23 4.77 0.30
N LEU A 60 -11.72 3.74 0.98
CA LEU A 60 -12.48 2.53 1.29
C LEU A 60 -13.75 2.86 2.07
N ASP A 61 -13.66 3.76 3.06
CA ASP A 61 -14.81 4.25 3.82
C ASP A 61 -15.84 4.98 2.93
N ARG A 62 -15.38 5.83 1.99
CA ARG A 62 -16.25 6.49 1.00
C ARG A 62 -17.00 5.47 0.14
N ILE A 63 -16.30 4.49 -0.45
CA ILE A 63 -16.95 3.50 -1.33
C ILE A 63 -17.83 2.53 -0.56
N SER A 64 -17.47 2.19 0.67
CA SER A 64 -18.28 1.31 1.54
C SER A 64 -19.63 1.95 1.82
N LYS A 65 -19.63 3.25 2.16
CA LYS A 65 -20.85 4.05 2.33
C LYS A 65 -21.69 4.11 1.05
N MET A 66 -21.06 4.34 -0.10
CA MET A 66 -21.78 4.37 -1.39
C MET A 66 -22.43 3.04 -1.76
N ARG A 67 -21.80 1.93 -1.37
CA ARG A 67 -22.27 0.57 -1.68
C ARG A 67 -23.14 -0.03 -0.57
N ASN A 68 -23.39 0.71 0.50
CA ASN A 68 -24.08 0.22 1.70
C ASN A 68 -23.45 -1.07 2.26
N THR A 69 -22.11 -1.12 2.27
CA THR A 69 -21.31 -2.20 2.86
C THR A 69 -20.53 -1.68 4.06
N ASP A 70 -19.84 -2.57 4.76
CA ASP A 70 -18.92 -2.22 5.84
C ASP A 70 -17.50 -2.79 5.59
N LEU A 71 -16.52 -2.20 6.25
CA LEU A 71 -15.12 -2.60 6.26
C LEU A 71 -14.79 -3.57 7.39
N ASP A 72 -15.75 -4.01 8.20
CA ASP A 72 -15.56 -4.93 9.34
C ASP A 72 -14.86 -6.25 8.97
N GLY A 73 -14.90 -6.66 7.69
CA GLY A 73 -14.15 -7.82 7.18
C GLY A 73 -12.68 -7.54 6.82
N LEU A 74 -12.28 -6.27 6.71
CA LEU A 74 -10.94 -5.86 6.31
C LEU A 74 -10.10 -5.53 7.54
N GLY A 75 -9.35 -6.53 8.03
CA GLY A 75 -8.56 -6.39 9.25
C GLY A 75 -7.40 -5.38 9.15
N PHE A 76 -6.73 -5.29 8.00
CA PHE A 76 -5.58 -4.41 7.79
C PHE A 76 -5.30 -4.13 6.31
N LEU A 77 -4.53 -3.07 6.05
CA LEU A 77 -3.91 -2.80 4.75
C LEU A 77 -2.40 -3.09 4.82
N PRO A 78 -1.87 -4.01 3.99
CA PRO A 78 -0.44 -4.32 3.94
C PRO A 78 0.36 -3.31 3.10
N GLY A 79 1.63 -3.17 3.48
CA GLY A 79 2.64 -2.52 2.69
C GLY A 79 4.05 -3.09 2.91
N LEU A 80 4.96 -2.77 2.01
CA LEU A 80 6.37 -3.15 2.06
C LEU A 80 7.24 -1.91 1.88
N ASN A 81 8.29 -1.81 2.67
CA ASN A 81 9.32 -0.78 2.55
C ASN A 81 10.66 -1.43 2.25
N MET A 82 11.42 -0.87 1.32
CA MET A 82 12.83 -1.19 1.12
C MET A 82 13.71 -0.02 1.57
N GLY A 83 14.57 -0.26 2.55
CA GLY A 83 15.61 0.66 3.00
C GLY A 83 16.98 0.03 2.78
N GLY A 84 17.77 0.57 1.85
CA GLY A 84 19.05 -0.03 1.45
C GLY A 84 18.89 -1.46 0.89
N ALA A 85 19.40 -2.45 1.62
CA ALA A 85 19.27 -3.88 1.27
C ALA A 85 18.08 -4.58 1.94
N ASP A 86 17.51 -3.96 2.97
CA ASP A 86 16.54 -4.58 3.85
C ASP A 86 15.11 -4.28 3.44
N TRP A 87 14.25 -5.28 3.61
CA TRP A 87 12.83 -5.23 3.34
C TRP A 87 12.05 -5.36 4.65
N TYR A 88 11.13 -4.44 4.86
CA TYR A 88 10.31 -4.34 6.05
C TYR A 88 8.84 -4.45 5.66
N SER A 89 8.07 -5.21 6.44
CA SER A 89 6.61 -5.14 6.36
C SER A 89 6.11 -3.93 7.13
N VAL A 90 5.11 -3.29 6.56
CA VAL A 90 4.29 -2.25 7.19
C VAL A 90 2.84 -2.69 7.08
N ALA A 91 2.03 -2.40 8.07
CA ALA A 91 0.59 -2.64 8.00
C ALA A 91 -0.14 -1.46 8.62
N SER A 92 -1.35 -1.18 8.17
CA SER A 92 -2.23 -0.28 8.92
C SER A 92 -3.54 -0.95 9.26
N THR A 93 -4.02 -0.70 10.47
CA THR A 93 -5.35 -1.14 10.92
C THR A 93 -6.21 0.10 11.14
N ARG A 94 -7.54 -0.07 11.02
CA ARG A 94 -8.49 1.01 11.28
C ARG A 94 -9.51 0.60 12.33
N GLN A 95 -9.71 1.46 13.31
CA GLN A 95 -10.79 1.34 14.29
C GLN A 95 -11.57 2.66 14.30
N GLY A 96 -12.78 2.64 13.72
CA GLY A 96 -13.57 3.85 13.48
C GLY A 96 -12.80 4.86 12.61
N HIS A 97 -12.53 6.05 13.16
CA HIS A 97 -11.78 7.10 12.46
C HIS A 97 -10.26 7.07 12.71
N LYS A 98 -9.78 6.21 13.59
CA LYS A 98 -8.36 6.11 13.93
C LYS A 98 -7.67 5.08 13.05
N THR A 99 -6.63 5.51 12.34
CA THR A 99 -5.70 4.63 11.63
C THR A 99 -4.43 4.46 12.44
N THR A 100 -4.00 3.22 12.66
CA THR A 100 -2.75 2.89 13.34
C THR A 100 -1.80 2.24 12.33
N LEU A 101 -0.59 2.79 12.20
CA LEU A 101 0.47 2.25 11.35
C LEU A 101 1.42 1.39 12.19
N TRP A 102 1.57 0.14 11.80
CA TRP A 102 2.53 -0.84 12.33
C TRP A 102 3.70 -0.91 11.36
N ASN A 103 4.94 -0.72 11.83
CA ASN A 103 6.12 -0.62 10.97
C ASN A 103 7.33 -1.35 11.56
N GLN A 104 8.46 -1.27 10.85
CA GLN A 104 9.78 -1.78 11.29
C GLN A 104 9.90 -3.30 11.48
N GLN A 105 8.95 -4.09 10.96
CA GLN A 105 9.07 -5.55 11.00
C GLN A 105 9.96 -6.02 9.83
N LEU A 106 11.21 -6.38 10.12
CA LEU A 106 12.14 -6.92 9.13
C LEU A 106 11.65 -8.26 8.57
N ILE A 107 11.60 -8.36 7.24
CA ILE A 107 11.28 -9.60 6.51
C ILE A 107 12.57 -10.32 6.12
N GLY A 108 13.49 -9.58 5.53
CA GLY A 108 14.72 -10.12 4.97
C GLY A 108 15.52 -9.07 4.23
N SER A 109 16.69 -9.47 3.77
CA SER A 109 17.64 -8.61 3.06
C SER A 109 18.00 -9.23 1.71
N LYS A 110 18.21 -8.39 0.69
CA LYS A 110 18.67 -8.85 -0.63
C LYS A 110 20.14 -9.29 -0.64
N GLU A 111 20.89 -8.98 0.41
CA GLU A 111 22.28 -9.40 0.60
C GLU A 111 22.43 -10.81 1.16
N SER A 112 21.32 -11.42 1.63
CA SER A 112 21.29 -12.79 2.11
C SER A 112 20.41 -13.64 1.21
N LEU A 113 20.89 -14.82 0.80
CA LEU A 113 20.09 -15.77 0.03
C LEU A 113 18.80 -16.16 0.78
N ILE A 114 18.91 -16.46 2.07
CA ILE A 114 17.76 -16.77 2.94
C ILE A 114 16.85 -15.54 3.07
N GLY A 115 17.45 -14.35 3.22
CA GLY A 115 16.72 -13.08 3.26
C GLY A 115 15.89 -12.86 1.99
N ALA A 116 16.48 -13.06 0.81
CA ALA A 116 15.81 -12.93 -0.47
C ALA A 116 14.64 -13.93 -0.59
N TYR A 117 14.82 -15.20 -0.18
CA TYR A 117 13.72 -16.17 -0.17
C TYR A 117 12.58 -15.77 0.76
N LYS A 118 12.88 -15.19 1.95
CA LYS A 118 11.85 -14.67 2.86
C LYS A 118 11.07 -13.52 2.21
N VAL A 119 11.74 -12.60 1.52
CA VAL A 119 11.10 -11.49 0.80
C VAL A 119 10.19 -12.01 -0.30
N VAL A 120 10.67 -12.93 -1.15
CA VAL A 120 9.86 -13.55 -2.20
C VAL A 120 8.63 -14.24 -1.59
N ARG A 121 8.81 -15.01 -0.51
CA ARG A 121 7.72 -15.69 0.17
C ARG A 121 6.70 -14.71 0.76
N ALA A 122 7.14 -13.58 1.32
CA ALA A 122 6.26 -12.54 1.84
C ALA A 122 5.42 -11.91 0.71
N ILE A 123 6.03 -11.60 -0.44
CA ILE A 123 5.31 -11.07 -1.60
C ILE A 123 4.29 -12.09 -2.13
N GLN A 124 4.66 -13.36 -2.24
CA GLN A 124 3.74 -14.44 -2.63
C GLN A 124 2.57 -14.57 -1.67
N TYR A 125 2.83 -14.46 -0.37
CA TYR A 125 1.78 -14.49 0.65
C TYR A 125 0.84 -13.30 0.52
N LEU A 126 1.36 -12.09 0.30
CA LEU A 126 0.54 -10.91 0.08
C LEU A 126 -0.31 -11.03 -1.20
N ALA A 127 0.22 -11.61 -2.27
CA ALA A 127 -0.55 -11.87 -3.49
C ALA A 127 -1.71 -12.86 -3.23
N TRP A 128 -1.46 -13.92 -2.45
CA TRP A 128 -2.51 -14.85 -2.02
C TRP A 128 -3.56 -14.15 -1.14
N TRP A 129 -3.12 -13.34 -0.18
CA TRP A 129 -3.98 -12.58 0.71
C TRP A 129 -4.89 -11.64 -0.08
N SER A 130 -4.33 -10.88 -1.02
CA SER A 130 -5.07 -9.98 -1.92
C SER A 130 -6.13 -10.68 -2.73
N ASN A 131 -5.94 -11.96 -3.09
CA ASN A 131 -6.94 -12.72 -3.85
C ASN A 131 -8.00 -13.37 -2.95
N SER A 132 -7.71 -13.55 -1.66
CA SER A 132 -8.55 -14.34 -0.75
C SER A 132 -9.39 -13.47 0.19
N PHE A 133 -8.91 -12.28 0.54
CA PHE A 133 -9.49 -11.44 1.60
C PHE A 133 -9.82 -10.00 1.16
N TYR A 134 -9.31 -9.54 0.02
CA TYR A 134 -9.43 -8.15 -0.44
C TYR A 134 -10.16 -8.08 -1.78
#